data_AF-A0A378WCP3-F1
#
_entry.id   AF-A0A378WCP3-F1
#
_cell.length_a   1.000
_cell.length_b   1.000
_cell.length_c   1.000
_cell.angle_alpha   90.00
_cell.angle_beta   90.00
_cell.angle_gamma   90.00
#
_symmetry.space_group_name_H-M   'P 1'
#
loop_
_entity.id
_entity.type
_entity.pdbx_description
1 polymer ?
#
loop_
_entity_poly.entity_id
_entity_poly.type
_entity_poly.pdbx_seq_one_letter_code
_entity_poly.pdbx_strand_id
1 'polypeptide(L)'
;MSSRPPHPADSIAFAPGGPGGRRPERIDQVLSELGAYWREQPHLRLGQIVDNFAKALAAKLDLTQNLDAATRELEDDALLGMLSTGHRHPHIAAAEYLEFVEMVEGQLGDEAAGSE
;
A
#
# COMPACT_ATOMS: atom_id res chain seq x y z
N MET A 1 -0.64 3.92 36.78
CA MET A 1 -0.14 3.58 35.44
C MET A 1 -1.35 3.05 34.67
N SER A 2 -1.94 3.87 33.81
CA SER A 2 -3.19 3.54 33.12
C SER A 2 -2.82 3.13 31.69
N SER A 3 -2.76 1.82 31.45
CA SER A 3 -2.58 1.28 30.11
C SER A 3 -3.89 1.48 29.35
N ARG A 4 -3.89 2.42 28.40
CA ARG A 4 -4.98 2.51 27.42
C ARG A 4 -5.04 1.20 26.65
N PRO A 5 -6.24 0.64 26.40
CA PRO A 5 -6.39 -0.45 25.45
C PRO A 5 -5.90 0.02 24.07
N PRO A 6 -5.26 -0.86 23.27
CA PRO A 6 -4.85 -0.52 21.90
C PRO A 6 -6.07 -0.07 21.11
N HIS A 7 -5.90 1.00 20.33
CA HIS A 7 -6.98 1.54 19.51
C HIS A 7 -7.20 0.54 18.38
N PRO A 8 -8.45 0.21 17.97
CA PRO A 8 -8.69 -0.66 16.81
C PRO A 8 -8.06 -0.20 15.48
N ALA A 9 -7.44 0.98 15.43
CA ALA A 9 -6.61 1.43 14.31
C ALA A 9 -5.24 0.70 14.25
N ASP A 10 -4.76 0.12 15.36
CA ASP A 10 -3.45 -0.55 15.46
C ASP A 10 -3.37 -1.91 14.73
N SER A 11 -4.42 -2.32 13.98
CA SER A 11 -4.48 -3.61 13.27
C SER A 11 -5.03 -3.53 11.85
N ILE A 12 -5.14 -2.33 11.27
CA ILE A 12 -5.57 -2.16 9.87
C ILE A 12 -4.40 -1.55 9.09
N ALA A 13 -3.29 -2.28 9.02
CA ALA A 13 -2.26 -1.99 8.02
C ALA A 13 -2.79 -2.45 6.66
N PHE A 14 -2.86 -1.54 5.68
CA PHE A 14 -3.43 -1.81 4.35
C PHE A 14 -2.57 -2.79 3.52
N ALA A 15 -1.36 -3.10 3.98
CA ALA A 15 -0.54 -4.22 3.58
C ALA A 15 0.35 -4.60 4.76
N PRO A 16 0.58 -5.90 5.05
CA PRO A 16 1.56 -6.26 6.06
C PRO A 16 2.92 -5.71 5.63
N GLY A 17 3.50 -4.82 6.44
CA GLY A 17 4.88 -4.41 6.25
C GLY A 17 5.74 -5.67 6.15
N GLY A 18 6.58 -5.77 5.12
CA GLY A 18 7.50 -6.90 4.97
C GLY A 18 8.33 -7.10 6.25
N PRO A 19 9.03 -8.24 6.41
CA PRO A 19 9.65 -8.69 7.67
C PRO A 19 10.74 -7.78 8.31
N GLY A 20 10.82 -6.48 7.98
CA GLY A 20 11.74 -5.49 8.55
C GLY A 20 11.07 -4.21 9.09
N GLY A 21 9.74 -4.06 9.04
CA GLY A 21 9.08 -2.80 9.44
C GLY A 21 9.35 -1.64 8.47
N ARG A 22 9.32 -0.38 8.96
CA ARG A 22 9.60 0.81 8.14
C ARG A 22 11.04 0.81 7.63
N ARG A 23 11.25 1.14 6.35
CA ARG A 23 12.55 1.08 5.65
C ARG A 23 12.97 2.43 5.06
N PRO A 24 13.43 3.40 5.88
CA PRO A 24 13.78 4.74 5.42
C PRO A 24 14.85 4.76 4.32
N GLU A 25 15.71 3.73 4.25
CA GLU A 25 16.73 3.58 3.22
C GLU A 25 16.16 3.46 1.78
N ARG A 26 14.85 3.22 1.65
CA ARG A 26 14.15 3.14 0.36
C ARG A 26 13.52 4.47 -0.09
N ILE A 27 13.75 5.55 0.64
CA ILE A 27 13.19 6.87 0.30
C ILE A 27 13.49 7.29 -1.14
N ASP A 28 14.70 7.02 -1.62
CA ASP A 28 15.09 7.36 -3.00
C ASP A 28 14.28 6.56 -4.04
N GLN A 29 13.96 5.30 -3.75
CA GLN A 29 13.11 4.47 -4.60
C GLN A 29 11.68 5.03 -4.64
N VAL A 30 11.11 5.34 -3.48
CA VAL A 30 9.77 5.94 -3.36
C VAL A 30 9.69 7.26 -4.12
N LEU A 31 10.66 8.15 -3.90
CA LEU A 31 10.71 9.45 -4.58
C LEU A 31 10.92 9.31 -6.09
N SER A 32 11.69 8.31 -6.54
CA SER A 32 11.89 8.04 -7.97
C SER A 32 10.59 7.64 -8.67
N GLU A 33 9.86 6.67 -8.11
CA GLU A 33 8.59 6.18 -8.68
C GLU A 33 7.50 7.26 -8.62
N LEU A 34 7.38 7.97 -7.49
CA LEU A 34 6.48 9.12 -7.39
C LEU A 34 6.85 10.20 -8.40
N GLY A 35 8.14 10.44 -8.62
CA GLY A 35 8.63 11.39 -9.62
C GLY A 35 8.29 10.96 -11.06
N ALA A 36 8.29 9.66 -11.36
CA ALA A 36 7.87 9.13 -12.66
C ALA A 36 6.37 9.35 -12.88
N TYR A 37 5.53 8.95 -11.91
CA TYR A 37 4.09 9.16 -11.98
C TYR A 37 3.71 10.64 -12.06
N TRP A 38 4.35 11.49 -11.25
CA TRP A 38 4.03 12.92 -11.20
C TRP A 38 4.36 13.63 -12.51
N ARG A 39 5.42 13.21 -13.23
CA ARG A 39 5.71 13.75 -14.57
C ARG A 39 4.59 13.51 -15.58
N GLU A 40 3.83 12.42 -15.43
CA GLU A 40 2.65 12.16 -16.26
C GLU A 40 1.40 12.94 -15.80
N GLN A 41 1.34 13.29 -14.51
CA GLN A 41 0.20 13.97 -13.89
C GLN A 41 0.61 15.28 -13.20
N PRO A 42 1.19 16.26 -13.95
CA PRO A 42 1.82 17.45 -13.34
C PRO A 42 0.84 18.39 -12.63
N HIS A 43 -0.47 18.21 -12.85
CA HIS A 43 -1.51 19.01 -12.22
C HIS A 43 -1.83 18.58 -10.78
N LEU A 44 -1.39 17.39 -10.36
CA LEU A 44 -1.58 16.89 -9.00
C LEU A 44 -0.46 17.39 -8.08
N ARG A 45 -0.74 17.50 -6.78
CA ARG A 45 0.28 17.71 -5.75
C ARG A 45 0.77 16.37 -5.23
N LEU A 46 2.02 16.27 -4.79
CA LEU A 46 2.57 15.03 -4.23
C LEU A 46 1.68 14.40 -3.15
N GLY A 47 1.24 15.20 -2.17
CA GLY A 47 0.33 14.71 -1.13
C GLY A 47 -1.01 14.21 -1.67
N GLN A 48 -1.51 14.80 -2.76
CA GLN A 48 -2.74 14.36 -3.41
C GLN A 48 -2.55 13.06 -4.20
N ILE A 49 -1.36 12.85 -4.79
CA ILE A 49 -1.01 11.59 -5.44
C ILE A 49 -1.07 10.46 -4.41
N VAL A 50 -0.35 10.59 -3.30
CA VAL A 50 -0.32 9.59 -2.22
C VAL A 50 -1.72 9.35 -1.65
N ASP A 51 -2.48 10.41 -1.39
CA ASP A 51 -3.86 10.32 -0.89
C ASP A 51 -4.80 9.58 -1.85
N ASN A 52 -4.66 9.80 -3.16
CA ASN A 52 -5.46 9.10 -4.16
C ASN A 52 -5.14 7.59 -4.19
N PHE A 53 -3.87 7.20 -4.09
CA PHE A 53 -3.47 5.79 -4.02
C PHE A 53 -3.96 5.13 -2.73
N ALA A 54 -3.82 5.80 -1.59
CA ALA A 54 -4.32 5.32 -0.31
C ALA A 54 -5.84 5.07 -0.34
N LYS A 55 -6.61 6.05 -0.84
CA LYS A 55 -8.07 5.94 -0.97
C LYS A 55 -8.49 4.84 -1.95
N ALA A 56 -7.77 4.69 -3.05
CA ALA A 56 -8.04 3.65 -4.02
C ALA A 56 -7.81 2.25 -3.44
N LEU A 57 -6.71 2.05 -2.73
CA LEU A 57 -6.43 0.79 -2.04
C LEU A 57 -7.45 0.51 -0.94
N ALA A 58 -7.80 1.52 -0.14
CA ALA A 58 -8.78 1.38 0.92
C ALA A 58 -10.17 1.02 0.42
N ALA A 59 -10.59 1.60 -0.70
CA ALA A 59 -11.85 1.25 -1.34
C ALA A 59 -11.87 -0.21 -1.83
N LYS A 60 -10.73 -0.76 -2.28
CA LYS A 60 -10.62 -2.15 -2.71
C LYS A 60 -10.65 -3.16 -1.57
N LEU A 61 -10.13 -2.77 -0.41
CA LEU A 61 -10.14 -3.60 0.81
C LEU A 61 -11.42 -3.45 1.64
N ASP A 62 -12.44 -2.74 1.13
CA ASP A 62 -13.70 -2.41 1.83
C ASP A 62 -13.51 -1.67 3.17
N LEU A 63 -12.38 -0.96 3.31
CA LEU A 63 -12.04 -0.18 4.50
C LEU A 63 -12.57 1.26 4.38
N THR A 64 -13.82 1.37 3.94
CA THR A 64 -14.48 2.63 3.56
C THR A 64 -14.86 3.51 4.76
N GLN A 65 -14.87 2.94 5.98
CA GLN A 65 -15.27 3.63 7.20
C GLN A 65 -14.25 4.68 7.68
N ASN A 66 -13.00 4.66 7.18
CA ASN A 66 -11.96 5.60 7.60
C ASN A 66 -11.01 5.99 6.45
N LEU A 67 -11.58 6.43 5.32
CA LEU A 67 -10.81 6.88 4.15
C LEU A 67 -9.86 8.05 4.46
N ASP A 68 -10.18 8.87 5.47
CA ASP A 68 -9.32 9.99 5.89
C ASP A 68 -8.05 9.50 6.64
N ALA A 69 -8.08 8.32 7.25
CA ALA A 69 -6.90 7.69 7.82
C ALA A 69 -6.10 6.86 6.82
N ALA A 70 -6.68 6.47 5.67
CA ALA A 70 -6.04 5.59 4.70
C ALA A 70 -4.64 6.07 4.30
N THR A 71 -4.47 7.38 4.13
CA THR A 71 -3.18 7.99 3.75
C THR A 71 -2.11 7.89 4.84
N ARG A 72 -2.50 7.77 6.11
CA ARG A 72 -1.57 7.59 7.23
C ARG A 72 -1.16 6.13 7.43
N GLU A 73 -2.04 5.22 7.02
CA GLU A 73 -1.86 3.77 7.15
C GLU A 73 -1.34 3.13 5.84
N LEU A 74 -1.10 3.93 4.80
CA LEU A 74 -0.52 3.45 3.55
C LEU A 74 0.97 3.16 3.75
N GLU A 75 1.34 1.89 3.56
CA GLU A 75 2.73 1.45 3.61
C GLU A 75 3.48 1.76 2.32
N ASP A 76 4.79 2.01 2.44
CA ASP A 76 5.68 2.32 1.32
C ASP A 76 5.70 1.19 0.26
N ASP A 77 5.63 -0.07 0.70
CA ASP A 77 5.60 -1.23 -0.20
C ASP A 77 4.31 -1.30 -1.03
N ALA A 78 3.17 -0.99 -0.42
CA ALA A 78 1.90 -0.93 -1.15
C ALA A 78 1.90 0.24 -2.14
N LEU A 79 2.42 1.40 -1.74
CA LEU A 79 2.57 2.54 -2.64
C LEU A 79 3.49 2.20 -3.82
N LEU A 80 4.65 1.61 -3.56
CA LEU A 80 5.60 1.19 -4.60
C LEU A 80 5.00 0.12 -5.51
N GLY A 81 4.31 -0.88 -4.95
CA GLY A 81 3.65 -1.94 -5.69
C GLY A 81 2.54 -1.41 -6.59
N MET A 82 1.77 -0.41 -6.14
CA MET A 82 0.79 0.24 -7.00
C MET A 82 1.44 1.13 -8.08
N LEU A 83 2.50 1.87 -7.75
CA LEU A 83 3.21 2.70 -8.72
C LEU A 83 3.88 1.87 -9.82
N SER A 84 4.42 0.70 -9.48
CA SER A 84 5.11 -0.19 -10.42
C SER A 84 4.20 -0.81 -11.48
N THR A 85 2.88 -0.82 -11.28
CA THR A 85 1.90 -1.19 -12.31
C THR A 85 1.95 -0.26 -13.53
N GLY A 86 2.48 0.96 -13.38
CA GLY A 86 2.51 1.97 -14.44
C GLY A 86 1.14 2.54 -14.79
N HIS A 87 0.08 2.18 -14.06
CA HIS A 87 -1.26 2.69 -14.32
C HIS A 87 -1.45 4.13 -13.84
N ARG A 88 -1.98 4.97 -14.74
CA ARG A 88 -2.34 6.36 -14.43
C ARG A 88 -3.46 6.49 -13.42
N HIS A 89 -4.34 5.50 -13.36
CA HIS A 89 -5.53 5.51 -12.53
C HIS A 89 -5.31 4.68 -11.26
N PRO A 90 -5.31 5.32 -10.06
CA PRO A 90 -5.01 4.62 -8.81
C PRO A 90 -5.94 3.44 -8.50
N HIS A 91 -7.20 3.47 -8.93
CA HIS A 91 -8.14 2.37 -8.73
C HIS A 91 -7.82 1.12 -9.56
N ILE A 92 -7.15 1.28 -10.71
CA ILE A 92 -6.68 0.16 -11.53
C ILE A 92 -5.39 -0.39 -10.93
N ALA A 93 -4.44 0.49 -10.61
CA ALA A 93 -3.20 0.12 -9.93
C ALA A 93 -3.43 -0.65 -8.62
N ALA A 94 -4.40 -0.21 -7.81
CA ALA A 94 -4.78 -0.91 -6.58
C ALA A 94 -5.38 -2.30 -6.83
N ALA A 95 -6.15 -2.48 -7.92
CA ALA A 95 -6.71 -3.79 -8.26
C ALA A 95 -5.60 -4.78 -8.66
N GLU A 96 -4.71 -4.35 -9.57
CA GLU A 96 -3.61 -5.19 -10.05
C GLU A 96 -2.59 -5.51 -8.94
N TYR A 97 -2.30 -4.53 -8.07
CA TYR A 97 -1.46 -4.76 -6.90
C TYR A 97 -2.05 -5.86 -6.00
N LEU A 98 -3.35 -5.81 -5.72
CA LEU A 98 -4.00 -6.82 -4.87
C LEU A 98 -4.03 -8.21 -5.53
N GLU A 99 -4.29 -8.28 -6.85
CA GLU A 99 -4.22 -9.54 -7.61
C GLU A 99 -2.80 -10.14 -7.55
N PHE A 100 -1.76 -9.31 -7.66
CA PHE A 100 -0.37 -9.74 -7.51
C PHE A 100 -0.08 -10.25 -6.10
N VAL A 101 -0.50 -9.52 -5.06
CA VAL A 101 -0.30 -9.93 -3.66
C VAL A 101 -0.99 -11.28 -3.39
N GLU A 102 -2.24 -11.45 -3.83
CA GLU A 102 -2.99 -12.71 -3.68
C GLU A 102 -2.28 -13.89 -4.37
N MET A 103 -1.75 -13.67 -5.58
CA MET A 103 -1.00 -14.69 -6.31
C MET A 103 0.30 -15.09 -5.59
N VAL A 104 1.05 -14.11 -5.06
CA VAL A 104 2.31 -14.36 -4.35
C VAL A 104 2.08 -15.07 -3.01
N GLU A 105 1.07 -14.65 -2.25
CA GLU A 105 0.67 -15.32 -1.00
C GLU A 105 0.18 -16.74 -1.25
N GLY A 106 -0.58 -16.97 -2.32
CA GLY A 106 -1.00 -18.30 -2.75
C GLY A 106 0.16 -19.23 -3.10
N GLN A 107 1.20 -18.72 -3.76
CA GLN A 107 2.41 -19.48 -4.11
C GLN A 107 3.27 -19.81 -2.88
N LEU A 108 3.39 -18.89 -1.92
CA LEU A 108 4.13 -19.11 -0.66
C LEU A 108 3.38 -20.08 0.29
N GLY A 109 2.05 -20.11 0.22
CA GLY A 109 1.22 -21.04 0.99
C GLY A 109 1.35 -22.50 0.52
N ASP A 110 1.52 -22.73 -0.79
CA ASP A 110 1.70 -24.07 -1.35
C ASP A 110 3.10 -24.66 -1.08
N GLU A 111 4.16 -23.84 -1.04
CA GLU A 111 5.51 -24.31 -0.71
C GLU A 111 5.66 -24.76 0.75
N ALA A 112 4.87 -24.19 1.68
CA ALA A 112 4.87 -24.59 3.09
C ALA A 112 4.13 -25.92 3.35
N ALA A 113 3.27 -26.38 2.44
CA ALA A 113 2.49 -27.62 2.57
C ALA A 113 3.12 -28.83 1.85
N GLY A 114 4.22 -28.64 1.11
CA GLY A 114 4.88 -29.65 0.30
C GLY A 114 6.10 -30.33 0.94
N SER A 115 6.09 -30.58 2.25
CA SER A 115 7.16 -31.34 2.93
C SER A 115 6.63 -32.16 4.11
N GLU A 116 5.86 -33.22 3.82
CA GLU A 116 5.77 -34.43 4.68
C GLU A 116 5.67 -35.69 3.81
#